data_AF-A0AAD4FHH7-F1
#
_entry.id   AF-A0AAD4FHH7-F1
#
_cell.length_a   1.000
_cell.length_b   1.000
_cell.length_c   1.000
_cell.angle_alpha   90.00
_cell.angle_beta   90.00
_cell.angle_gamma   90.00
#
_symmetry.space_group_name_H-M   'P 1'
#
loop_
_entity.id
_entity.type
_entity.pdbx_description
1 polymer ?
#
loop_
_entity_poly.entity_id
_entity_poly.type
_entity_poly.pdbx_seq_one_letter_code
_entity_poly.pdbx_strand_id
1 'polypeptide(L)'
;MRGLLRTAYISFASNYFYDVGMGFPKLSMLAFYWAFFNLSGHPGLRKMLFGMTAFVVASYLTILLDDTFFCGTPVSVQWSQEEGACSVFYAPEPFILNFTLNLACYLVVYAIPVVLLVKGVLRSSAGVGLTFALGTLTIASGIVRFVCLKVGTGQENLVYPLSMVEMTLSIIVVSLPGLKPLVRQTKF
;
A
#
# COMPACT_ATOMS: atom_id res chain seq x y z
N MET A 1 -6.98 25.11 23.68
CA MET A 1 -5.81 24.21 23.85
C MET A 1 -6.14 22.71 23.86
N ARG A 2 -7.01 22.17 24.73
CA ARG A 2 -7.30 20.71 24.74
C ARG A 2 -7.82 20.13 23.42
N GLY A 3 -8.61 20.90 22.66
CA GLY A 3 -9.14 20.47 21.36
C GLY A 3 -8.06 20.29 20.29
N LEU A 4 -7.08 21.22 20.21
CA LEU A 4 -5.99 21.18 19.22
C LEU A 4 -5.03 20.02 19.49
N LEU A 5 -4.71 19.77 20.77
CA LEU A 5 -3.90 18.62 21.17
C LEU A 5 -4.55 17.31 20.72
N ARG A 6 -5.87 17.19 20.90
CA ARG A 6 -6.63 16.00 20.51
C ARG A 6 -6.57 15.76 18.99
N THR A 7 -6.68 16.82 18.20
CA THR A 7 -6.56 16.73 16.74
C THR A 7 -5.17 16.28 16.31
N ALA A 8 -4.10 16.82 16.91
CA ALA A 8 -2.73 16.42 16.58
C ALA A 8 -2.45 14.93 16.87
N TYR A 9 -2.90 14.44 18.03
CA TYR A 9 -2.81 13.01 18.36
C TYR A 9 -3.61 12.12 17.39
N ILE A 10 -4.81 12.55 17.00
CA ILE A 10 -5.65 11.80 16.05
C ILE A 10 -4.98 11.76 14.67
N SER A 11 -4.42 12.86 14.18
CA SER A 11 -3.71 12.90 12.90
C SER A 11 -2.49 11.98 12.91
N PHE A 12 -1.72 12.00 14.00
CA PHE A 12 -0.57 11.10 14.17
C PHE A 12 -0.99 9.63 14.17
N ALA A 13 -1.97 9.26 14.99
CA ALA A 13 -2.46 7.88 15.05
C ALA A 13 -3.05 7.42 13.70
N SER A 14 -3.74 8.32 12.99
CA SER A 14 -4.33 8.03 11.68
C SER A 14 -3.26 7.71 10.63
N ASN A 15 -2.05 8.26 10.74
CA ASN A 15 -0.95 7.93 9.84
C ASN A 15 -0.56 6.44 9.95
N TYR A 16 -0.39 5.93 11.17
CA TYR A 16 -0.14 4.49 11.40
C TYR A 16 -1.23 3.60 10.83
N PHE A 17 -2.50 3.96 11.04
CA PHE A 17 -3.61 3.19 10.47
C PHE A 17 -3.60 3.23 8.95
N TYR A 18 -3.22 4.37 8.37
CA TYR A 18 -3.07 4.52 6.94
C TYR A 18 -1.97 3.60 6.39
N ASP A 19 -0.76 3.66 6.94
CA ASP A 19 0.38 2.86 6.43
C ASP A 19 0.16 1.37 6.61
N VAL A 20 -0.31 0.97 7.79
CA VAL A 20 -0.64 -0.43 8.07
C VAL A 20 -1.77 -0.90 7.14
N GLY A 21 -2.81 -0.10 6.98
CA GLY A 21 -3.93 -0.37 6.07
C GLY A 21 -3.49 -0.52 4.61
N MET A 22 -2.50 0.27 4.18
CA MET A 22 -1.90 0.17 2.84
C MET A 22 -1.05 -1.09 2.66
N GLY A 23 -0.39 -1.56 3.71
CA GLY A 23 0.46 -2.76 3.69
C GLY A 23 -0.33 -4.07 3.65
N PHE A 24 -1.47 -4.13 4.32
CA PHE A 24 -2.28 -5.35 4.43
C PHE A 24 -2.68 -5.97 3.08
N PRO A 25 -3.23 -5.22 2.09
CA PRO A 25 -3.57 -5.78 0.79
C PRO A 25 -2.36 -6.41 0.08
N LYS A 26 -1.17 -5.81 0.20
CA LYS A 26 0.06 -6.29 -0.45
C LYS A 26 0.55 -7.58 0.18
N LEU A 27 0.58 -7.65 1.51
CA LEU A 27 0.90 -8.87 2.25
C LEU A 27 -0.13 -9.97 1.99
N SER A 28 -1.41 -9.61 1.89
CA SER A 28 -2.48 -10.55 1.56
C SER A 28 -2.34 -11.12 0.14
N MET A 29 -1.96 -10.31 -0.85
CA MET A 29 -1.65 -10.80 -2.20
C MET A 29 -0.45 -11.77 -2.19
N LEU A 30 0.61 -11.46 -1.45
CA LEU A 30 1.75 -12.37 -1.31
C LEU A 30 1.34 -13.67 -0.62
N ALA A 31 0.55 -13.60 0.45
CA ALA A 31 0.01 -14.78 1.12
C ALA A 31 -0.85 -15.65 0.19
N PHE A 32 -1.64 -15.01 -0.69
CA PHE A 32 -2.38 -15.73 -1.73
C PHE A 32 -1.45 -16.49 -2.67
N TYR A 33 -0.32 -15.89 -3.10
CA TYR A 33 0.67 -16.59 -3.92
C TYR A 33 1.33 -17.76 -3.18
N TRP A 34 1.60 -17.60 -1.89
CA TRP A 34 2.09 -18.69 -1.03
C TRP A 34 1.13 -19.87 -0.96
N ALA A 35 -0.19 -19.61 -0.92
CA ALA A 35 -1.21 -20.65 -0.89
C ALA A 35 -1.50 -21.26 -2.29
N PHE A 36 -1.40 -20.45 -3.35
CA PHE A 36 -1.75 -20.86 -4.70
C PHE A 36 -0.67 -21.69 -5.39
N PHE A 37 0.61 -21.37 -5.18
CA PHE A 37 1.71 -22.10 -5.83
C PHE A 37 2.15 -23.31 -5.02
N ASN A 38 2.37 -24.44 -5.69
CA ASN A 38 3.03 -25.60 -5.08
C ASN A 38 4.54 -25.32 -4.96
N LEU A 39 4.94 -24.77 -3.82
CA LEU A 39 6.32 -24.33 -3.55
C LEU A 39 7.29 -25.48 -3.29
N SER A 40 6.79 -26.69 -3.01
CA SER A 40 7.60 -27.88 -2.75
C SER A 40 8.42 -28.32 -3.96
N GLY A 41 7.92 -28.05 -5.18
CA GLY A 41 8.62 -28.37 -6.43
C GLY A 41 9.49 -27.26 -7.01
N HIS A 42 9.44 -26.03 -6.46
CA HIS A 42 10.05 -24.85 -7.07
C HIS A 42 10.83 -23.99 -6.04
N PRO A 43 12.06 -24.40 -5.67
CA PRO A 43 12.84 -23.69 -4.65
C PRO A 43 13.19 -22.25 -5.03
N GLY A 44 13.33 -21.94 -6.33
CA GLY A 44 13.53 -20.58 -6.82
C GLY A 44 12.33 -19.67 -6.56
N LEU A 45 11.11 -20.15 -6.82
CA LEU A 45 9.87 -19.41 -6.57
C LEU A 45 9.69 -19.14 -5.08
N ARG A 46 10.02 -20.12 -4.23
CA ARG A 46 9.99 -19.98 -2.77
C ARG A 46 10.95 -18.90 -2.26
N LYS A 47 12.21 -18.90 -2.74
CA LYS A 47 13.19 -17.85 -2.39
C LYS A 47 12.73 -16.47 -2.84
N MET A 48 12.18 -16.38 -4.06
CA MET A 48 11.63 -15.13 -4.60
C MET A 48 10.48 -14.60 -3.73
N LEU A 49 9.50 -15.44 -3.39
CA LEU A 49 8.38 -15.03 -2.53
C LEU A 49 8.84 -14.60 -1.14
N PHE A 50 9.81 -15.30 -0.53
CA PHE A 50 10.42 -14.86 0.73
C PHE A 50 11.10 -13.50 0.60
N GLY A 51 11.89 -13.29 -0.45
CA GLY A 51 12.54 -12.01 -0.72
C GLY A 51 11.54 -10.87 -0.90
N MET A 52 10.44 -11.12 -1.61
CA MET A 52 9.38 -10.14 -1.81
C MET A 52 8.61 -9.83 -0.51
N THR A 53 8.28 -10.86 0.28
CA THR A 53 7.66 -10.64 1.60
C THR A 53 8.58 -9.86 2.52
N ALA A 54 9.87 -10.22 2.60
CA ALA A 54 10.85 -9.50 3.39
C ALA A 54 10.99 -8.04 2.93
N PHE A 55 11.00 -7.80 1.61
CA PHE A 55 11.05 -6.45 1.04
C PHE A 55 9.82 -5.60 1.40
N VAL A 56 8.61 -6.17 1.30
CA VAL A 56 7.38 -5.45 1.68
C VAL A 56 7.38 -5.15 3.18
N VAL A 57 7.71 -6.14 4.02
CA VAL A 57 7.79 -5.93 5.48
C VAL A 57 8.84 -4.88 5.84
N ALA A 58 10.04 -4.95 5.25
CA ALA A 58 11.10 -3.98 5.49
C ALA A 58 10.70 -2.56 5.04
N SER A 59 10.02 -2.44 3.89
CA SER A 59 9.50 -1.15 3.40
C SER A 59 8.52 -0.54 4.40
N TYR A 60 7.54 -1.30 4.88
CA TYR A 60 6.57 -0.78 5.85
C TYR A 60 7.18 -0.53 7.22
N LEU A 61 8.12 -1.35 7.68
CA LEU A 61 8.87 -1.04 8.90
C LEU A 61 9.66 0.25 8.74
N THR A 62 10.28 0.50 7.58
CA THR A 62 11.01 1.74 7.31
C THR A 62 10.07 2.95 7.35
N ILE A 63 8.89 2.85 6.72
CA ILE A 63 7.85 3.89 6.77
C ILE A 63 7.45 4.17 8.21
N LEU A 64 7.07 3.14 8.97
CA LEU A 64 6.64 3.30 10.36
C LEU A 64 7.74 3.89 11.26
N LEU A 65 9.00 3.50 11.05
CA LEU A 65 10.13 4.05 11.80
C LEU A 65 10.39 5.50 11.43
N ASP A 66 10.33 5.84 10.15
CA ASP A 66 10.43 7.22 9.67
C ASP A 66 9.31 8.06 10.28
N ASP A 67 8.07 7.61 10.20
CA ASP A 67 6.92 8.31 10.79
C ASP A 67 7.01 8.47 12.31
N THR A 68 7.63 7.52 13.01
CA THR A 68 7.80 7.58 14.47
C THR A 68 8.94 8.52 14.88
N PHE A 69 10.05 8.50 14.14
CA PHE A 69 11.30 9.14 14.57
C PHE A 69 11.68 10.37 13.73
N PHE A 70 10.85 10.81 12.78
CA PHE A 70 11.14 11.94 11.91
C PHE A 70 11.50 13.22 12.67
N CYS A 71 10.73 13.56 13.71
CA CYS A 71 10.97 14.76 14.52
C CYS A 71 11.96 14.54 15.68
N GLY A 72 12.66 13.40 15.71
CA GLY A 72 13.64 13.04 16.73
C GLY A 72 13.18 11.92 17.67
N THR A 73 14.04 11.57 18.63
CA THR A 73 13.80 10.52 19.62
C THR A 73 12.62 10.79 20.58
N PRO A 74 12.34 12.03 21.03
CA PRO A 74 11.11 12.29 21.76
C PRO A 74 9.94 12.39 20.77
N VAL A 75 9.25 11.27 20.58
CA VAL A 75 8.02 11.16 19.75
C VAL A 75 6.99 12.23 20.14
N SER A 76 7.01 12.69 21.39
CA SER A 76 6.13 13.75 21.90
C SER A 76 6.25 15.11 21.21
N VAL A 77 7.34 15.35 20.49
CA VAL A 77 7.52 16.59 19.72
C VAL A 77 6.53 16.67 18.56
N GLN A 78 6.11 15.52 18.00
CA GLN A 78 5.27 15.46 16.79
C GLN A 78 3.85 16.02 16.98
N TRP A 79 3.39 16.10 18.23
CA TRP A 79 2.12 16.69 18.61
C TRP A 79 2.29 17.91 19.53
N SER A 80 3.51 18.46 19.62
CA SER A 80 3.76 19.73 20.29
C SER A 80 2.97 20.86 19.62
N GLN A 81 2.55 21.84 20.42
CA GLN A 81 1.78 23.01 19.97
C GLN A 81 2.62 24.29 19.97
N GLU A 82 3.94 24.16 20.11
CA GLU A 82 4.87 25.29 20.03
C GLU A 82 4.92 25.83 18.59
N GLU A 83 5.10 27.14 18.45
CA GLU A 83 5.26 27.76 17.12
C GLU A 83 6.50 27.19 16.44
N GLY A 84 6.33 26.60 15.26
CA GLY A 84 7.40 25.92 14.54
C GLY A 84 7.68 24.48 14.98
N ALA A 85 6.81 23.87 15.81
CA ALA A 85 6.92 22.47 16.18
C ALA A 85 6.94 21.57 14.93
N CYS A 86 7.89 20.62 14.91
CA CYS A 86 7.98 19.62 13.87
C CYS A 86 6.79 18.66 13.92
N SER A 87 6.21 18.36 12.77
CA SER A 87 5.16 17.36 12.64
C SER A 87 5.35 16.58 11.35
N VAL A 88 5.45 15.25 11.48
CA VAL A 88 5.56 14.32 10.35
C VAL A 88 4.42 14.50 9.35
N PHE A 89 3.23 14.83 9.86
CA PHE A 89 2.02 14.95 9.05
C PHE A 89 2.09 16.10 8.02
N TYR A 90 2.84 17.15 8.33
CA TYR A 90 3.01 18.32 7.47
C TYR A 90 4.35 18.33 6.72
N ALA A 91 5.24 17.37 7.01
CA ALA A 91 6.54 17.28 6.39
C ALA A 91 6.47 16.59 5.02
N PRO A 92 7.05 17.17 3.95
CA PRO A 92 7.02 16.55 2.63
C PRO A 92 7.95 15.34 2.51
N GLU A 93 9.01 15.24 3.30
CA GLU A 93 10.04 14.19 3.18
C GLU A 93 9.49 12.79 3.52
N PRO A 94 8.83 12.56 4.68
CA PRO A 94 8.23 11.26 5.01
C PRO A 94 7.18 10.83 3.99
N PHE A 95 6.42 11.80 3.47
CA PHE A 95 5.43 11.54 2.45
C PHE A 95 6.05 10.99 1.15
N ILE A 96 7.18 11.57 0.72
CA ILE A 96 7.89 11.10 -0.49
C ILE A 96 8.45 9.70 -0.28
N LEU A 97 9.02 9.43 0.91
CA LEU A 97 9.54 8.12 1.27
C LEU A 97 8.42 7.07 1.26
N ASN A 98 7.29 7.36 1.92
CA ASN A 98 6.12 6.50 1.94
C ASN A 98 5.63 6.21 0.51
N PHE A 99 5.40 7.25 -0.31
CA PHE A 99 4.98 7.06 -1.69
C PHE A 99 5.95 6.18 -2.49
N THR A 100 7.26 6.44 -2.39
CA THR A 100 8.29 5.73 -3.15
C THR A 100 8.33 4.24 -2.79
N LEU A 101 8.35 3.93 -1.49
CA LEU A 101 8.36 2.56 -1.00
C LEU A 101 7.05 1.83 -1.32
N ASN A 102 5.92 2.52 -1.16
CA ASN A 102 4.60 1.97 -1.48
C ASN A 102 4.47 1.64 -2.98
N LEU A 103 4.92 2.54 -3.87
CA LEU A 103 4.97 2.31 -5.32
C LEU A 103 5.90 1.13 -5.66
N ALA A 104 7.10 1.09 -5.06
CA ALA A 104 8.02 -0.02 -5.25
C ALA A 104 7.39 -1.37 -4.85
N CYS A 105 6.68 -1.40 -3.72
CA CYS A 105 5.97 -2.61 -3.28
C CYS A 105 4.87 -3.03 -4.27
N TYR A 106 4.10 -2.09 -4.83
CA TYR A 106 3.11 -2.42 -5.86
C TYR A 106 3.75 -3.03 -7.10
N LEU A 107 4.83 -2.42 -7.61
CA LEU A 107 5.54 -2.94 -8.78
C LEU A 107 6.07 -4.35 -8.54
N VAL A 108 6.64 -4.59 -7.36
CA VAL A 108 7.15 -5.90 -6.94
C VAL A 108 6.02 -6.93 -6.87
N VAL A 109 4.91 -6.64 -6.17
CA VAL A 109 3.79 -7.57 -6.02
C VAL A 109 3.09 -7.84 -7.34
N TYR A 110 2.87 -6.81 -8.18
CA TYR A 110 2.22 -6.97 -9.49
C TYR A 110 3.12 -7.59 -10.56
N ALA A 111 4.45 -7.59 -10.39
CA ALA A 111 5.33 -8.30 -11.32
C ALA A 111 5.05 -9.81 -11.37
N ILE A 112 4.63 -10.44 -10.26
CA ILE A 112 4.30 -11.87 -10.21
C ILE A 112 3.22 -12.24 -11.24
N PRO A 113 1.99 -11.68 -11.18
CA PRO A 113 0.94 -12.05 -12.10
C PRO A 113 1.30 -11.69 -13.55
N VAL A 114 2.07 -10.61 -13.79
CA VAL A 114 2.55 -10.27 -15.16
C VAL A 114 3.46 -11.37 -15.69
N VAL A 115 4.47 -11.80 -14.92
CA VAL A 115 5.39 -12.86 -15.33
C VAL A 115 4.65 -14.17 -15.59
N LEU A 116 3.63 -14.48 -14.78
CA LEU A 116 2.81 -15.68 -14.95
C LEU A 116 1.92 -15.63 -16.19
N LEU A 117 1.41 -14.46 -16.57
CA LEU A 117 0.72 -14.24 -17.84
C LEU A 117 1.67 -14.43 -19.02
N VAL A 118 2.85 -13.79 -18.99
CA VAL A 118 3.84 -13.87 -20.08
C VAL A 118 4.33 -15.30 -20.28
N LYS A 119 4.51 -16.07 -19.19
CA LYS A 119 4.87 -17.50 -19.26
C LYS A 119 3.72 -18.41 -19.67
N GLY A 120 2.52 -17.89 -19.92
CA GLY A 120 1.35 -18.68 -20.31
C GLY A 120 0.78 -19.59 -19.22
N VAL A 121 1.25 -19.45 -17.97
CA VAL A 121 0.76 -20.22 -16.82
C VAL A 121 -0.62 -19.74 -16.41
N LEU A 122 -0.84 -18.42 -16.45
CA LEU A 122 -2.13 -17.82 -16.18
C LEU A 122 -2.90 -17.66 -17.50
N ARG A 123 -4.07 -18.30 -17.63
CA ARG A 123 -4.94 -18.11 -18.79
C ARG A 123 -5.61 -16.74 -18.74
N SER A 124 -5.56 -16.02 -19.86
CA SER A 124 -6.30 -14.78 -20.03
C SER A 124 -7.80 -15.04 -19.84
N SER A 125 -8.43 -14.27 -18.97
CA SER A 125 -9.87 -14.33 -18.69
C SER A 125 -10.34 -12.95 -18.24
N ALA A 126 -11.65 -12.70 -18.32
CA ALA A 126 -12.22 -11.41 -17.90
C ALA A 126 -11.84 -11.03 -16.45
N GLY A 127 -11.81 -12.01 -15.54
CA GLY A 127 -11.41 -11.77 -14.14
C GLY A 127 -9.93 -11.41 -13.98
N VAL A 128 -9.05 -12.02 -14.78
CA VAL A 128 -7.63 -11.67 -14.80
C VAL A 128 -7.46 -10.26 -15.36
N GLY A 129 -8.09 -9.94 -16.49
CA GLY A 129 -8.07 -8.60 -17.08
C GLY A 129 -8.57 -7.52 -16.12
N LEU A 130 -9.66 -7.79 -15.39
CA LEU A 130 -10.19 -6.89 -14.38
C LEU A 130 -9.21 -6.68 -13.21
N THR A 131 -8.58 -7.74 -12.73
CA THR A 131 -7.59 -7.67 -11.64
C THR A 131 -6.40 -6.78 -12.03
N PHE A 132 -5.92 -6.91 -13.27
CA PHE A 132 -4.86 -6.05 -13.81
C PHE A 132 -5.30 -4.60 -13.99
N ALA A 133 -6.49 -4.37 -14.56
CA ALA A 133 -7.01 -3.02 -14.76
C ALA A 133 -7.14 -2.27 -13.42
N LEU A 134 -7.73 -2.91 -12.41
CA LEU A 134 -7.88 -2.35 -11.07
C LEU A 134 -6.52 -2.13 -10.37
N GLY A 135 -5.56 -3.04 -10.58
CA GLY A 135 -4.19 -2.86 -10.07
C GLY A 135 -3.48 -1.65 -10.70
N THR A 136 -3.60 -1.48 -12.02
CA THR A 136 -3.08 -0.31 -12.72
C THR A 136 -3.75 0.98 -12.25
N LEU A 137 -5.08 0.97 -12.03
CA LEU A 137 -5.81 2.12 -11.48
C LEU A 137 -5.34 2.47 -10.07
N THR A 138 -4.98 1.47 -9.25
CA THR A 138 -4.41 1.68 -7.91
C THR A 138 -3.10 2.44 -8.00
N ILE A 139 -2.17 1.99 -8.86
CA ILE A 139 -0.88 2.66 -9.09
C ILE A 139 -1.10 4.08 -9.62
N ALA A 140 -1.99 4.25 -10.60
CA ALA A 140 -2.30 5.55 -11.17
C ALA A 140 -2.86 6.52 -10.12
N SER A 141 -3.78 6.08 -9.25
CA SER A 141 -4.30 6.86 -8.12
C SER A 141 -3.17 7.33 -7.20
N GLY A 142 -2.24 6.44 -6.86
CA GLY A 142 -1.06 6.78 -6.07
C GLY A 142 -0.18 7.84 -6.73
N ILE A 143 0.09 7.72 -8.04
CA ILE A 143 0.90 8.70 -8.79
C ILE A 143 0.20 10.07 -8.82
N VAL A 144 -1.10 10.11 -9.09
CA VAL A 144 -1.88 11.35 -9.08
C VAL A 144 -1.82 12.02 -7.70
N ARG A 145 -1.95 11.23 -6.62
CA ARG A 145 -1.80 11.72 -5.24
C ARG A 145 -0.43 12.37 -5.00
N PHE A 146 0.65 11.72 -5.46
CA PHE A 146 1.99 12.26 -5.33
C PHE A 146 2.17 13.58 -6.11
N VAL A 147 1.64 13.65 -7.33
CA VAL A 147 1.70 14.86 -8.17
C VAL A 147 0.91 16.00 -7.54
N CYS A 148 -0.31 15.76 -7.04
CA CYS A 148 -1.13 16.79 -6.38
C CYS A 148 -0.41 17.43 -5.19
N LEU A 149 0.34 16.64 -4.42
CA LEU A 149 1.10 17.15 -3.27
C LEU A 149 2.38 17.88 -3.65
N LYS A 150 3.11 17.40 -4.66
CA LYS A 150 4.36 18.04 -5.08
C LYS A 150 4.17 19.28 -5.94
N VAL A 151 3.10 19.35 -6.72
CA VAL A 151 2.85 20.46 -7.65
C VAL A 151 2.14 21.64 -6.96
N GLY A 152 1.77 21.50 -5.69
CA GLY A 152 1.19 22.61 -4.94
C GLY A 152 -0.10 23.13 -5.58
N THR A 153 -0.96 22.22 -6.07
CA THR A 153 -2.19 22.58 -6.79
C THR A 153 -3.24 23.30 -5.91
N GLY A 154 -2.92 23.59 -4.64
CA GLY A 154 -3.85 24.14 -3.66
C GLY A 154 -4.96 23.15 -3.26
N GLN A 155 -4.86 21.89 -3.65
CA GLN A 155 -5.86 20.84 -3.41
C GLN A 155 -5.32 19.72 -2.52
N GLU A 156 -4.71 20.09 -1.39
CA GLU A 156 -4.17 19.16 -0.38
C GLU A 156 -5.24 18.19 0.14
N ASN A 157 -6.52 18.63 0.13
CA ASN A 157 -7.67 17.82 0.51
C ASN A 157 -7.95 16.64 -0.43
N LEU A 158 -7.46 16.65 -1.68
CA LEU A 158 -7.65 15.53 -2.62
C LEU A 158 -6.83 14.29 -2.27
N VAL A 159 -5.81 14.45 -1.42
CA VAL A 159 -4.93 13.36 -1.01
C VAL A 159 -5.69 12.28 -0.26
N TYR A 160 -6.57 12.68 0.66
CA TYR A 160 -7.37 11.76 1.46
C TYR A 160 -8.33 10.90 0.63
N PRO A 161 -9.20 11.45 -0.25
CA PRO A 161 -10.06 10.62 -1.09
C PRO A 161 -9.26 9.77 -2.09
N LEU A 162 -8.15 10.27 -2.66
CA LEU A 162 -7.28 9.47 -3.53
C LEU A 162 -6.64 8.28 -2.79
N SER A 163 -6.23 8.51 -1.55
CA SER A 163 -5.75 7.47 -0.62
C SER A 163 -6.83 6.41 -0.33
N MET A 164 -8.07 6.83 -0.09
CA MET A 164 -9.20 5.91 0.14
C MET A 164 -9.54 5.09 -1.11
N VAL A 165 -9.45 5.71 -2.30
CA VAL A 165 -9.62 5.02 -3.59
C VAL A 165 -8.50 3.99 -3.78
N GLU A 166 -7.25 4.35 -3.52
CA GLU A 166 -6.09 3.46 -3.60
C GLU A 166 -6.26 2.22 -2.68
N MET A 167 -6.66 2.42 -1.43
CA MET A 167 -6.96 1.32 -0.51
C MET A 167 -8.10 0.43 -1.00
N THR A 168 -9.22 1.05 -1.39
CA THR A 168 -10.42 0.32 -1.82
C THR A 168 -10.15 -0.53 -3.05
N LEU A 169 -9.47 0.04 -4.05
CA LEU A 169 -9.04 -0.70 -5.24
C LEU A 169 -8.11 -1.85 -4.87
N SER A 170 -7.14 -1.63 -3.98
CA SER A 170 -6.23 -2.69 -3.51
C SER A 170 -6.97 -3.86 -2.86
N ILE A 171 -7.96 -3.56 -2.01
CA ILE A 171 -8.79 -4.57 -1.33
C ILE A 171 -9.63 -5.36 -2.33
N ILE A 172 -10.23 -4.69 -3.32
CA ILE A 172 -10.99 -5.37 -4.38
C ILE A 172 -10.07 -6.30 -5.17
N VAL A 173 -8.89 -5.84 -5.58
CA VAL A 173 -7.92 -6.62 -6.36
C VAL A 173 -7.50 -7.88 -5.61
N VAL A 174 -7.24 -7.80 -4.30
CA VAL A 174 -6.83 -8.99 -3.52
C VAL A 174 -7.98 -9.95 -3.24
N SER A 175 -9.22 -9.45 -3.19
CA SER A 175 -10.42 -10.28 -2.95
C SER A 175 -10.89 -11.03 -4.20
N LEU A 176 -10.66 -10.48 -5.40
CA LEU A 176 -11.11 -11.04 -6.67
C LEU A 176 -10.74 -12.53 -6.90
N PRO A 177 -9.49 -12.97 -6.65
CA PRO A 177 -9.14 -14.39 -6.79
C PRO A 177 -9.95 -15.33 -5.88
N GLY A 178 -10.29 -14.88 -4.67
CA GLY A 178 -11.07 -15.64 -3.69
C GLY A 178 -12.55 -15.80 -4.05
N LEU A 179 -13.09 -14.95 -4.94
CA LEU A 179 -14.49 -15.01 -5.38
C LEU A 179 -14.72 -16.03 -6.51
N LYS A 180 -13.66 -16.52 -7.17
CA LYS A 180 -13.75 -17.47 -8.30
C LYS A 180 -14.54 -18.75 -7.99
N PRO A 181 -14.39 -19.41 -6.82
CA PRO A 181 -15.15 -20.62 -6.49
C PRO A 181 -16.65 -20.34 -6.35
N LEU A 182 -17.03 -19.17 -5.81
CA LEU A 182 -18.42 -18.79 -5.57
C LEU A 182 -19.18 -18.53 -6.88
N VAL A 183 -18.57 -17.80 -7.81
CA VAL A 183 -19.17 -17.53 -9.13
C VAL A 183 -19.39 -18.81 -9.95
N ARG A 184 -18.52 -19.82 -9.75
CA ARG A 184 -18.66 -21.12 -10.42
C ARG A 184 -19.82 -21.95 -9.86
N GLN A 185 -20.24 -21.71 -8.63
CA GLN A 185 -21.35 -22.40 -7.96
C GLN A 185 -22.73 -21.77 -8.29
N THR A 186 -22.78 -20.54 -8.80
CA THR A 186 -24.04 -19.82 -9.10
C THR A 186 -24.62 -20.09 -10.49
N LYS A 187 -24.04 -21.03 -11.26
CA LYS A 187 -24.69 -21.53 -12.48
C LYS A 187 -25.65 -22.66 -12.09
N PHE A 188 -26.86 -22.29 -11.69
CA PHE A 188 -28.03 -23.18 -11.74
C PHE A 188 -28.53 -23.28 -13.19
#